data_AF-A0A370I7V9-F1
#
_entry.id   AF-A0A370I7V9-F1
#
_cell.length_a   1.000
_cell.length_b   1.000
_cell.length_c   1.000
_cell.angle_alpha   90.00
_cell.angle_beta   90.00
_cell.angle_gamma   90.00
#
_symmetry.space_group_name_H-M   'P 1'
#
loop_
_entity.id
_entity.type
_entity.pdbx_description
1 polymer ?
#
loop_
_entity_poly.entity_id
_entity_poly.type
_entity_poly.pdbx_seq_one_letter_code
_entity_poly.pdbx_strand_id
1 'polypeptide(L)'
;MKAALFSALAVPLLIAAPAIAHADEGDPPPIFTPQEQCDTTKALVDTIRKQNPDATPEQIADAYLRIMDSKGAYRGIESARERDRQFLLENIAACGLG
;
A
#
# COMPACT_ATOMS: atom_id res chain seq x y z
N MET A 1 -23.83 -33.01 51.41
CA MET A 1 -23.72 -31.54 51.27
C MET A 1 -22.28 -31.19 51.61
N LYS A 2 -21.41 -30.60 50.79
CA LYS A 2 -21.54 -29.47 49.85
C LYS A 2 -20.43 -29.57 48.80
N ALA A 3 -20.71 -28.99 47.64
CA ALA A 3 -19.92 -29.06 46.42
C ALA A 3 -18.52 -28.43 46.54
N ALA A 4 -17.62 -28.95 45.70
CA ALA A 4 -16.34 -28.37 45.32
C ALA A 4 -16.52 -27.03 44.60
N LEU A 5 -15.60 -26.08 44.81
CA LEU A 5 -15.32 -25.03 43.84
C LEU A 5 -13.83 -24.67 43.91
N PHE A 6 -13.06 -25.27 43.00
CA PHE A 6 -11.77 -24.74 42.56
C PHE A 6 -12.05 -23.46 41.77
N SER A 7 -11.77 -22.30 42.35
CA SER A 7 -11.74 -21.04 41.58
C SER A 7 -10.44 -20.98 40.81
N ALA A 8 -10.47 -21.40 39.55
CA ALA A 8 -9.39 -21.19 38.60
C ALA A 8 -9.24 -19.67 38.35
N LEU A 9 -8.07 -19.13 38.68
CA LEU A 9 -7.66 -17.78 38.31
C LEU A 9 -7.53 -17.73 36.79
N ALA A 10 -8.54 -17.19 36.12
CA ALA A 10 -8.46 -16.82 34.72
C ALA A 10 -7.49 -15.65 34.59
N VAL A 11 -6.27 -15.93 34.14
CA VAL A 11 -5.31 -14.92 33.72
C VAL A 11 -5.85 -14.32 32.41
N PRO A 12 -6.18 -13.02 32.34
CA PRO A 12 -6.50 -12.42 31.07
C PRO A 12 -5.23 -12.44 30.20
N LEU A 13 -5.28 -13.20 29.10
CA LEU A 13 -4.33 -13.06 28.01
C LEU A 13 -4.40 -11.61 27.52
N LEU A 14 -3.40 -10.81 27.89
CA LEU A 14 -3.09 -9.57 27.19
C LEU A 14 -2.67 -9.98 25.77
N ILE A 15 -3.62 -9.91 24.83
CA ILE A 15 -3.34 -10.02 23.41
C ILE A 15 -2.47 -8.81 23.08
N ALA A 16 -1.17 -9.05 22.94
CA ALA A 16 -0.26 -8.08 22.36
C ALA A 16 -0.78 -7.75 20.97
N ALA A 17 -1.25 -6.51 20.78
CA ALA A 17 -1.50 -5.99 19.46
C ALA A 17 -0.19 -6.08 18.66
N PRO A 18 -0.24 -6.48 17.37
CA PRO A 18 0.97 -6.56 16.57
C PRO A 18 1.62 -5.17 16.51
N ALA A 19 2.93 -5.18 16.68
CA ALA A 19 3.80 -4.02 16.73
C ALA A 19 3.47 -3.04 15.60
N ILE A 20 3.21 -1.79 15.98
CA ILE A 20 3.35 -0.66 15.08
C ILE A 20 4.82 -0.69 14.69
N ALA A 21 5.12 -0.98 13.42
CA ALA A 21 6.47 -0.81 12.90
C ALA A 21 6.83 0.66 13.13
N HIS A 22 7.71 0.90 14.10
CA HIS A 22 8.31 2.20 14.31
C HIS A 22 9.03 2.53 13.00
N ALA A 23 8.57 3.59 12.33
CA ALA A 23 9.34 4.21 11.26
C ALA A 23 10.77 4.42 11.79
N ASP A 24 11.76 4.09 10.97
CA ASP A 24 13.16 4.32 11.26
C ASP A 24 13.32 5.76 11.77
N GLU A 25 13.89 5.93 12.97
CA GLU A 25 13.83 7.17 13.76
C GLU A 25 14.58 8.35 13.10
N GLY A 26 15.17 8.13 11.92
CA GLY A 26 15.91 9.11 11.13
C GLY A 26 15.29 9.48 9.77
N ASP A 27 14.25 8.79 9.31
CA ASP A 27 13.65 9.13 8.01
C ASP A 27 12.65 10.28 8.15
N PRO A 28 12.71 11.31 7.29
CA PRO A 28 11.71 12.35 7.29
C PRO A 28 10.33 11.72 7.09
N PRO A 29 9.29 12.21 7.78
CA PRO A 29 7.95 11.65 7.64
C PRO A 29 7.55 11.70 6.16
N PRO A 30 6.89 10.64 5.64
CA PRO A 30 6.47 10.62 4.26
C PRO A 30 5.56 11.83 3.97
N ILE A 31 5.77 12.44 2.80
CA ILE A 31 5.08 13.68 2.39
C ILE A 31 3.56 13.46 2.28
N PHE A 32 3.15 12.21 2.03
CA PHE A 32 1.77 11.76 2.00
C PHE A 32 1.54 10.70 3.06
N THR A 33 0.41 10.80 3.75
CA THR A 33 -0.09 9.73 4.61
C THR A 33 -0.37 8.46 3.80
N PRO A 34 -0.38 7.27 4.42
CA PRO A 34 -0.73 6.03 3.71
C PRO A 34 -2.10 6.10 3.01
N GLN A 35 -3.08 6.77 3.64
CA GLN A 35 -4.40 6.94 3.05
C GLN A 35 -4.36 7.79 1.78
N GLU A 36 -3.63 8.91 1.79
CA GLU A 36 -3.49 9.78 0.61
C GLU A 36 -2.78 9.07 -0.55
N GLN A 37 -1.82 8.20 -0.24
CA GLN A 37 -1.16 7.35 -1.25
C GLN A 37 -2.15 6.38 -1.89
N CYS A 38 -3.00 5.72 -1.08
CA CYS A 38 -4.04 4.83 -1.59
C CYS A 38 -5.12 5.56 -2.39
N ASP A 39 -5.57 6.72 -1.93
CA ASP A 39 -6.59 7.50 -2.64
C ASP A 39 -6.08 7.97 -4.01
N THR A 40 -4.82 8.42 -4.06
CA THR A 40 -4.16 8.82 -5.31
C THR A 40 -3.99 7.64 -6.26
N THR A 41 -3.52 6.49 -5.74
CA THR A 41 -3.34 5.26 -6.53
C THR A 41 -4.67 4.77 -7.07
N LYS A 42 -5.73 4.79 -6.26
CA LYS A 42 -7.09 4.41 -6.66
C LYS A 42 -7.61 5.30 -7.78
N ALA A 43 -7.43 6.63 -7.70
CA ALA A 43 -7.88 7.54 -8.74
C ALA A 43 -7.22 7.24 -10.10
N LEU A 44 -5.93 6.88 -10.09
CA LEU A 44 -5.20 6.45 -11.28
C LEU A 44 -5.74 5.11 -11.84
N VAL A 45 -5.87 4.10 -10.97
CA VAL A 45 -6.43 2.78 -11.32
C VAL A 45 -7.82 2.92 -11.94
N ASP A 46 -8.71 3.67 -11.29
CA ASP A 46 -10.08 3.89 -11.78
C ASP A 46 -10.08 4.61 -13.13
N THR A 47 -9.18 5.57 -13.34
CA THR A 47 -9.05 6.30 -14.62
C THR A 47 -8.64 5.36 -15.75
N ILE A 48 -7.69 4.47 -15.50
CA ILE A 48 -7.23 3.49 -16.50
C ILE A 48 -8.33 2.45 -16.75
N ARG A 49 -8.97 1.94 -15.68
CA ARG A 49 -10.06 0.94 -15.80
C ARG A 49 -11.32 1.48 -16.47
N LYS A 50 -11.58 2.78 -16.42
CA LYS A 50 -12.64 3.41 -17.24
C LYS A 50 -12.43 3.20 -18.74
N GLN A 51 -11.19 3.07 -19.20
CA GLN A 51 -10.85 2.86 -20.62
C GLN A 51 -10.60 1.39 -20.93
N ASN A 52 -10.08 0.63 -19.97
CA ASN A 52 -9.84 -0.80 -20.07
C ASN A 52 -10.28 -1.51 -18.76
N PRO A 53 -11.56 -1.93 -18.65
CA PRO A 53 -12.13 -2.45 -17.41
C PRO A 53 -11.35 -3.60 -16.77
N ASP A 54 -10.75 -4.44 -17.61
CA ASP A 54 -10.03 -5.66 -17.19
C ASP A 54 -8.52 -5.44 -17.08
N ALA A 55 -8.07 -4.18 -16.98
CA ALA A 55 -6.65 -3.87 -16.87
C ALA A 55 -6.03 -4.52 -15.62
N THR A 56 -5.00 -5.35 -15.85
CA THR A 56 -4.20 -5.93 -14.76
C THR A 56 -3.33 -4.86 -14.09
N PRO A 57 -2.85 -5.10 -12.85
CA PRO A 57 -1.91 -4.19 -12.19
C PRO A 57 -0.70 -3.80 -13.06
N GLU A 58 -0.14 -4.75 -13.80
CA GLU A 58 1.00 -4.51 -14.70
C GLU A 58 0.60 -3.60 -15.86
N GLN A 59 -0.58 -3.81 -16.45
CA GLN A 59 -1.09 -2.97 -17.53
C GLN A 59 -1.38 -1.55 -17.04
N ILE A 60 -1.85 -1.39 -15.80
CA ILE A 60 -2.05 -0.10 -15.14
C ILE A 60 -0.70 0.60 -14.94
N ALA A 61 0.30 -0.10 -14.39
CA ALA A 61 1.63 0.46 -14.19
C ALA A 61 2.29 0.87 -15.51
N ASP A 62 2.18 0.05 -16.55
CA ASP A 62 2.71 0.36 -17.87
C ASP A 62 1.98 1.53 -18.53
N ALA A 63 0.66 1.66 -18.32
CA ALA A 63 -0.12 2.81 -18.80
C ALA A 63 0.31 4.11 -18.10
N TYR A 64 0.54 4.06 -16.78
CA TYR A 64 1.08 5.19 -16.03
C TYR A 64 2.45 5.62 -16.59
N LEU A 65 3.37 4.68 -16.80
CA LEU A 65 4.68 5.01 -17.38
C LEU A 65 4.56 5.66 -18.76
N ARG A 66 3.65 5.18 -19.63
CA ARG A 66 3.41 5.83 -20.93
C ARG A 66 2.92 7.27 -20.78
N ILE A 67 2.06 7.55 -19.80
CA ILE A 67 1.60 8.91 -19.52
C ILE A 67 2.78 9.79 -19.07
N MET A 68 3.62 9.28 -18.18
CA MET A 68 4.79 10.01 -17.67
C MET A 68 5.86 10.24 -18.75
N ASP A 69 6.12 9.22 -19.58
CA ASP A 69 6.99 9.31 -20.77
C ASP A 69 6.49 10.40 -21.72
N SER A 70 5.18 10.47 -21.99
CA SER A 70 4.58 11.48 -22.88
C SER A 70 4.75 12.91 -22.36
N LYS A 71 4.89 13.07 -21.04
CA LYS A 71 5.17 14.34 -20.36
C LYS A 71 6.67 14.65 -20.24
N GLY A 72 7.53 13.74 -20.70
CA GLY A 72 8.98 13.88 -20.60
C GLY A 72 9.52 13.71 -19.17
N ALA A 73 8.75 13.08 -18.27
CA ALA A 73 9.09 12.97 -16.85
C ALA A 73 10.43 12.26 -16.58
N TYR A 74 10.84 11.36 -17.49
CA TYR A 74 12.05 10.54 -17.31
C TYR A 74 13.25 10.99 -18.14
N ARG A 75 13.18 12.14 -18.84
CA ARG A 75 14.30 12.61 -19.67
C ARG A 75 15.51 12.91 -18.80
N GLY A 76 16.61 12.17 -19.03
CA GLY A 76 17.85 12.33 -18.26
C GLY A 76 17.83 11.65 -16.88
N ILE A 77 16.76 10.93 -16.54
CA ILE A 77 16.63 10.14 -15.30
C ILE A 77 15.96 8.79 -15.57
N GLU A 78 16.36 8.09 -16.63
CA GLU A 78 15.72 6.86 -17.12
C GLU A 78 15.66 5.76 -16.05
N SER A 79 16.61 5.75 -15.10
CA SER A 79 16.59 4.82 -13.96
C SER A 79 15.39 5.00 -13.02
N ALA A 80 14.78 6.20 -12.97
CA ALA A 80 13.59 6.47 -12.18
C ALA A 80 12.35 5.78 -12.74
N ARG A 81 12.31 5.53 -14.06
CA ARG A 81 11.17 4.93 -14.74
C ARG A 81 10.80 3.56 -14.18
N GLU A 82 11.79 2.69 -13.98
CA GLU A 82 11.53 1.35 -13.43
C GLU A 82 11.20 1.41 -11.94
N ARG A 83 11.82 2.33 -11.18
CA ARG A 83 11.47 2.52 -9.76
C ARG A 83 10.04 2.96 -9.59
N ASP A 84 9.58 3.93 -10.39
CA ASP A 84 8.19 4.37 -10.39
C ASP A 84 7.21 3.25 -10.75
N ARG A 85 7.60 2.37 -11.69
CA ARG A 85 6.81 1.19 -12.05
C ARG A 85 6.62 0.26 -10.86
N GLN A 86 7.71 -0.09 -10.19
CA GLN A 86 7.68 -0.97 -9.02
C GLN A 86 6.92 -0.34 -7.87
N PHE A 87 7.17 0.94 -7.60
CA PHE A 87 6.47 1.70 -6.56
C PHE A 87 4.96 1.74 -6.79
N LEU A 88 4.50 1.90 -8.03
CA LEU A 88 3.07 1.86 -8.34
C LEU A 88 2.48 0.46 -8.15
N LEU A 89 3.19 -0.60 -8.58
CA LEU A 89 2.75 -1.98 -8.35
C LEU A 89 2.63 -2.31 -6.85
N GLU A 90 3.61 -1.86 -6.05
CA GLU A 90 3.59 -2.01 -4.60
C GLU A 90 2.40 -1.30 -3.98
N ASN A 91 2.10 -0.07 -4.39
CA ASN A 91 0.92 0.66 -3.90
C ASN A 91 -0.40 -0.01 -4.33
N ILE A 92 -0.51 -0.50 -5.56
CA ILE A 92 -1.69 -1.24 -6.01
C ILE A 92 -1.92 -2.48 -5.12
N ALA A 93 -0.85 -3.23 -4.82
CA ALA A 93 -0.93 -4.39 -3.95
C ALA A 93 -1.26 -4.00 -2.50
N ALA A 94 -0.55 -3.03 -1.92
CA ALA A 94 -0.71 -2.60 -0.54
C ALA A 94 -2.11 -2.02 -0.25
N CYS A 95 -2.70 -1.33 -1.23
CA CYS A 95 -4.03 -0.74 -1.13
C CYS A 95 -5.16 -1.70 -1.57
N GLY A 96 -4.86 -2.93 -1.99
CA GLY A 96 -5.87 -3.91 -2.41
C GLY A 96 -6.61 -3.55 -3.70
N LEU A 97 -5.93 -2.90 -4.63
CA LEU A 97 -6.48 -2.38 -5.90
C LEU A 97 -6.26 -3.32 -7.10
N GLY A 98 -5.72 -4.51 -6.84
CA GLY A 98 -5.42 -5.57 -7.81
C GLY A 98 -6.59 -5.96 -8.69
#